data_AF-A0AA38J5A9-F1
#
_entry.id   AF-A0AA38J5A9-F1
#
_cell.length_a   1.000
_cell.length_b   1.000
_cell.length_c   1.000
_cell.angle_alpha   90.00
_cell.angle_beta   90.00
_cell.angle_gamma   90.00
#
_symmetry.space_group_name_H-M   'P 1'
#
loop_
_entity.id
_entity.type
_entity.pdbx_description
1 polymer ?
#
loop_
_entity_poly.entity_id
_entity_poly.type
_entity_poly.pdbx_seq_one_letter_code
_entity_poly.pdbx_strand_id
1 'polypeptide(L)'
;MSGIPVFPVAQQAQIIRAHQRDLYHVSLLREQAENTARAWLGTRRLTRWDKELELLVKLLYYGLTTGRATQTLGEEYTDIWQYSTTIPPSRLTRAALVLLPSLPAYILSRFVNMANISARNLRLATILRTLPFLLESLTEINLAVFYIRGIYYDISKRLLGVRHISSLPENPHIRPPSYSLLGVLIAVRLIYRLISFLQSRTSNSALEEKGKRTARGSANRETYLDDRPVSQMLNIIDPESEPAKPAEQDVRTMLDVASLSPAVRASRTCTLCLEERTDSCSTECGHLFCWSCIVGWGREKAECPLCRQSLNPTRLLPIYNL
;
A
#
# COMPACT_ATOMS: atom_id res chain seq x y z
N MET A 1 -25.77 -48.25 -9.45
CA MET A 1 -24.52 -47.77 -10.09
C MET A 1 -23.81 -46.89 -9.07
N SER A 2 -22.93 -47.48 -8.28
CA SER A 2 -22.10 -46.78 -7.28
C SER A 2 -21.06 -45.95 -8.04
N GLY A 3 -21.42 -44.70 -8.34
CA GLY A 3 -20.51 -43.72 -8.91
C GLY A 3 -19.32 -43.53 -7.95
N ILE A 4 -18.12 -43.51 -8.52
CA ILE A 4 -16.88 -43.17 -7.79
C ILE A 4 -17.15 -41.85 -7.05
N PRO A 5 -16.81 -41.72 -5.75
CA PRO A 5 -17.00 -40.46 -5.03
C PRO A 5 -16.18 -39.36 -5.72
N VAL A 6 -16.88 -38.38 -6.32
CA VAL A 6 -16.26 -37.21 -6.94
C VAL A 6 -16.25 -36.09 -5.90
N PHE A 7 -15.06 -35.59 -5.58
CA PHE A 7 -14.92 -34.45 -4.68
C PHE A 7 -15.46 -33.17 -5.35
N PRO A 8 -16.30 -32.38 -4.65
CA PRO A 8 -16.79 -31.12 -5.19
C PRO A 8 -15.67 -30.07 -5.29
N VAL A 9 -15.87 -29.08 -6.13
CA VAL A 9 -14.97 -27.92 -6.23
C VAL A 9 -15.09 -27.10 -4.95
N ALA A 10 -13.97 -26.54 -4.47
CA ALA A 10 -13.98 -25.69 -3.29
C ALA A 10 -14.87 -24.46 -3.49
N GLN A 11 -15.68 -24.16 -2.49
CA GLN A 11 -16.54 -23.00 -2.48
C GLN A 11 -15.73 -21.72 -2.27
N GLN A 12 -16.26 -20.59 -2.74
CA GLN A 12 -15.63 -19.27 -2.58
C GLN A 12 -15.29 -18.97 -1.11
N ALA A 13 -16.22 -19.25 -0.19
CA ALA A 13 -16.03 -19.04 1.24
C ALA A 13 -14.85 -19.83 1.82
N GLN A 14 -14.67 -21.09 1.38
CA GLN A 14 -13.56 -21.95 1.82
C GLN A 14 -12.23 -21.36 1.36
N ILE A 15 -12.12 -21.00 0.09
CA ILE A 15 -10.90 -20.40 -0.47
C ILE A 15 -10.54 -19.09 0.25
N ILE A 16 -11.53 -18.22 0.51
CA ILE A 16 -11.32 -16.96 1.23
C ILE A 16 -10.83 -17.21 2.66
N ARG A 17 -11.48 -18.11 3.40
CA ARG A 17 -11.13 -18.43 4.79
C ARG A 17 -9.75 -19.09 4.88
N ALA A 18 -9.42 -19.99 3.95
CA ALA A 18 -8.11 -20.60 3.86
C ALA A 18 -7.04 -19.53 3.69
N HIS A 19 -7.21 -18.63 2.72
CA HIS A 19 -6.26 -17.56 2.47
C HIS A 19 -6.12 -16.60 3.67
N GLN A 20 -7.23 -16.20 4.29
CA GLN A 20 -7.20 -15.37 5.51
C GLN A 20 -6.45 -16.04 6.65
N ARG A 21 -6.65 -17.35 6.83
CA ARG A 21 -5.99 -18.13 7.87
C ARG A 21 -4.50 -18.27 7.61
N ASP A 22 -4.10 -18.48 6.35
CA ASP A 22 -2.69 -18.49 5.95
C ASP A 22 -2.02 -17.14 6.21
N LEU A 23 -2.66 -16.03 5.84
CA LEU A 23 -2.13 -14.69 6.11
C LEU A 23 -1.92 -14.45 7.61
N TYR A 24 -2.87 -14.86 8.45
CA TYR A 24 -2.75 -14.76 9.90
C TYR A 24 -1.55 -15.53 10.45
N HIS A 25 -1.33 -16.76 9.99
CA HIS A 25 -0.18 -17.55 10.44
C HIS A 25 1.15 -17.00 9.91
N VAL A 26 1.19 -16.48 8.68
CA VAL A 26 2.38 -15.82 8.14
C VAL A 26 2.71 -14.55 8.92
N SER A 27 1.72 -13.73 9.29
CA SER A 27 1.95 -12.53 10.10
C SER A 27 2.42 -12.86 11.51
N LEU A 28 1.83 -13.89 12.13
CA LEU A 28 2.26 -14.34 13.46
C LEU A 28 3.72 -14.86 13.43
N LEU A 29 4.07 -15.65 12.42
CA LEU A 29 5.42 -16.16 12.25
C LEU A 29 6.42 -15.03 11.97
N ARG A 30 6.01 -13.99 11.21
CA ARG A 30 6.81 -12.77 11.01
C ARG A 30 7.06 -12.06 12.33
N GLU A 31 6.02 -11.84 13.14
CA GLU A 31 6.14 -11.13 14.42
C GLU A 31 7.09 -11.88 15.38
N GLN A 32 6.96 -13.20 15.48
CA GLN A 32 7.85 -14.03 16.28
C GLN A 32 9.29 -14.00 15.74
N ALA A 33 9.47 -14.09 14.42
CA ALA A 33 10.78 -13.99 13.78
C ALA A 33 11.41 -12.60 13.98
N GLU A 34 10.61 -11.54 13.96
CA GLU A 34 11.05 -10.18 14.21
C GLU A 34 11.48 -9.97 15.66
N ASN A 35 10.69 -10.46 16.63
CA ASN A 35 11.02 -10.36 18.05
C ASN A 35 12.31 -11.11 18.39
N THR A 36 12.49 -12.31 17.85
CA THR A 36 13.73 -13.09 18.01
C THR A 36 14.92 -12.42 17.33
N ALA A 37 14.76 -11.94 16.09
CA ALA A 37 15.81 -11.21 15.37
C ALA A 37 16.18 -9.89 16.08
N ARG A 38 15.21 -9.18 16.66
CA ARG A 38 15.43 -7.95 17.43
C ARG A 38 16.26 -8.23 18.68
N ALA A 39 15.96 -9.32 19.39
CA ALA A 39 16.71 -9.72 20.57
C ALA A 39 18.17 -10.13 20.24
N TRP A 40 18.39 -10.77 19.09
CA TRP A 40 19.70 -11.33 18.73
C TRP A 40 20.61 -10.35 17.95
N LEU A 41 20.05 -9.61 17.00
CA LEU A 41 20.80 -8.76 16.05
C LEU A 41 20.66 -7.26 16.35
N GLY A 42 19.75 -6.90 17.25
CA GLY A 42 19.39 -5.52 17.57
C GLY A 42 18.54 -4.84 16.50
N THR A 43 17.84 -3.78 16.88
CA THR A 43 16.87 -3.07 16.03
C THR A 43 17.48 -2.48 14.75
N ARG A 44 18.75 -2.04 14.80
CA ARG A 44 19.42 -1.38 13.66
C ARG A 44 19.71 -2.33 12.49
N ARG A 45 20.04 -3.60 12.75
CA ARG A 45 20.22 -4.59 11.68
C ARG A 45 18.88 -5.10 11.17
N LEU A 46 17.91 -5.23 12.08
CA LEU A 46 16.56 -5.67 11.74
C LEU A 46 15.88 -4.73 10.73
N THR A 47 15.94 -3.42 10.93
CA THR A 47 15.36 -2.46 9.96
C THR A 47 16.02 -2.53 8.59
N ARG A 48 17.32 -2.86 8.52
CA ARG A 48 18.03 -3.06 7.25
C ARG A 48 17.59 -4.34 6.53
N TRP A 49 17.20 -5.37 7.27
CA TRP A 49 16.85 -6.70 6.75
C TRP A 49 15.34 -7.03 6.85
N ASP A 50 14.49 -6.03 7.07
CA ASP A 50 13.04 -6.23 7.23
C ASP A 50 12.41 -6.93 6.01
N LYS A 51 12.81 -6.50 4.79
CA LYS A 51 12.34 -7.10 3.54
C LYS A 51 12.82 -8.53 3.34
N GLU A 52 14.06 -8.81 3.72
CA GLU A 52 14.67 -10.13 3.68
C GLU A 52 14.00 -11.07 4.67
N LEU A 53 13.69 -10.58 5.87
CA LEU A 53 12.96 -11.31 6.90
C LEU A 53 11.56 -11.67 6.41
N GLU A 54 10.83 -10.70 5.83
CA GLU A 54 9.50 -10.96 5.27
C GLU A 54 9.55 -12.03 4.15
N LEU A 55 10.52 -11.94 3.24
CA LEU A 55 10.71 -12.93 2.19
C LEU A 55 11.02 -14.31 2.79
N LEU A 56 11.95 -14.38 3.73
CA LEU A 56 12.37 -15.63 4.38
C LEU A 56 11.20 -16.31 5.09
N VAL A 57 10.39 -15.54 5.80
CA VAL A 57 9.19 -16.03 6.51
C VAL A 57 8.19 -16.63 5.52
N LYS A 58 7.88 -15.94 4.42
CA LYS A 58 7.00 -16.46 3.37
C LYS A 58 7.56 -17.71 2.71
N LEU A 59 8.86 -17.72 2.37
CA LEU A 59 9.52 -18.87 1.76
C LEU A 59 9.56 -20.07 2.70
N LEU A 60 9.78 -19.88 4.00
CA LEU A 60 9.72 -20.95 4.98
C LEU A 60 8.30 -21.52 5.09
N TYR A 61 7.30 -20.66 5.30
CA TYR A 61 5.92 -21.10 5.45
C TYR A 61 5.41 -21.85 4.21
N TYR A 62 5.46 -21.21 3.04
CA TYR A 62 4.96 -21.81 1.80
C TYR A 62 5.88 -22.91 1.25
N GLY A 63 7.19 -22.86 1.54
CA GLY A 63 8.14 -23.89 1.15
C GLY A 63 7.96 -25.20 1.94
N LEU A 64 7.71 -25.10 3.25
CA LEU A 64 7.44 -26.26 4.10
C LEU A 64 6.04 -26.84 3.85
N THR A 65 5.08 -26.03 3.43
CA THR A 65 3.72 -26.47 3.11
C THR A 65 3.57 -26.85 1.62
N THR A 66 3.23 -25.88 0.78
CA THR A 66 2.99 -26.07 -0.66
C THR A 66 4.20 -26.67 -1.40
N GLY A 67 5.43 -26.28 -1.03
CA GLY A 67 6.66 -26.81 -1.64
C GLY A 67 6.81 -28.33 -1.44
N ARG A 68 6.43 -28.86 -0.28
CA ARG A 68 6.45 -30.30 0.04
C ARG A 68 5.21 -31.06 -0.45
N ALA A 69 4.23 -30.38 -1.04
CA ALA A 69 2.87 -30.87 -1.28
C ALA A 69 2.15 -31.39 -0.04
N THR A 70 2.31 -30.67 1.06
CA THR A 70 1.34 -30.73 2.14
C THR A 70 0.40 -29.53 1.99
N GLN A 71 -0.80 -29.64 2.55
CA GLN A 71 -1.71 -28.51 2.65
C GLN A 71 -1.06 -27.37 3.46
N THR A 72 -1.46 -26.13 3.16
CA THR A 72 -1.22 -25.02 4.08
C THR A 72 -2.13 -25.13 5.30
N LEU A 73 -1.82 -24.43 6.39
CA LEU A 73 -2.68 -24.45 7.58
C LEU A 73 -4.08 -23.88 7.31
N GLY A 74 -4.20 -22.93 6.37
CA GLY A 74 -5.49 -22.44 5.91
C GLY A 74 -6.26 -23.45 5.06
N GLU A 75 -5.54 -24.18 4.20
CA GLU A 75 -6.12 -25.25 3.40
C GLU A 75 -6.62 -26.41 4.28
N GLU A 76 -5.85 -26.79 5.30
CA GLU A 76 -6.24 -27.75 6.33
C GLU A 76 -7.46 -27.25 7.12
N TYR A 77 -7.47 -25.98 7.53
CA TYR A 77 -8.58 -25.38 8.27
C TYR A 77 -9.93 -25.40 7.54
N THR A 78 -9.91 -25.43 6.20
CA THR A 78 -11.12 -25.45 5.37
C THR A 78 -11.30 -26.74 4.58
N ASP A 79 -10.44 -27.72 4.83
CA ASP A 79 -10.46 -29.05 4.23
C ASP A 79 -10.42 -29.04 2.69
N ILE A 80 -9.63 -28.11 2.13
CA ILE A 80 -9.44 -27.96 0.68
C ILE A 80 -8.05 -28.41 0.22
N TRP A 81 -7.96 -28.88 -1.03
CA TRP A 81 -6.71 -29.41 -1.60
C TRP A 81 -6.41 -28.79 -2.97
N GLN A 82 -5.13 -28.51 -3.24
CA GLN A 82 -4.68 -27.99 -4.52
C GLN A 82 -4.61 -29.07 -5.61
N TYR A 83 -5.19 -28.80 -6.78
CA TYR A 83 -5.14 -29.67 -7.97
C TYR A 83 -5.06 -28.84 -9.25
N SER A 84 -4.42 -29.32 -10.31
CA SER A 84 -4.40 -28.58 -11.60
C SER A 84 -5.50 -29.04 -12.55
N THR A 85 -5.69 -30.35 -12.66
CA THR A 85 -6.71 -30.96 -13.53
C THR A 85 -7.29 -32.20 -12.85
N THR A 86 -6.47 -33.22 -12.67
CA THR A 86 -6.79 -34.49 -11.99
C THR A 86 -5.59 -35.01 -11.20
N ILE A 87 -4.45 -34.33 -11.30
CA ILE A 87 -3.17 -34.72 -10.70
C ILE A 87 -2.75 -33.60 -9.74
N PRO A 88 -2.12 -33.93 -8.59
CA PRO A 88 -1.49 -32.94 -7.74
C PRO A 88 -0.44 -32.13 -8.53
N PRO A 89 -0.20 -30.86 -8.17
CA PRO A 89 0.76 -30.01 -8.87
C PRO A 89 2.15 -30.66 -8.94
N SER A 90 2.86 -30.51 -10.06
CA SER A 90 4.24 -30.98 -10.22
C SER A 90 5.21 -30.17 -9.35
N ARG A 91 6.42 -30.69 -9.10
CA ARG A 91 7.43 -30.01 -8.27
C ARG A 91 7.75 -28.60 -8.78
N LEU A 92 7.81 -28.41 -10.10
CA LEU A 92 8.03 -27.09 -10.71
C LEU A 92 6.86 -26.14 -10.47
N THR A 93 5.62 -26.61 -10.62
CA THR A 93 4.45 -25.78 -10.34
C THR A 93 4.35 -25.42 -8.85
N ARG A 94 4.72 -26.33 -7.94
CA ARG A 94 4.79 -26.03 -6.50
C ARG A 94 5.85 -24.98 -6.19
N ALA A 95 7.05 -25.12 -6.75
CA ALA A 95 8.10 -24.12 -6.61
C ALA A 95 7.63 -22.76 -7.15
N ALA A 96 6.97 -22.73 -8.31
CA ALA A 96 6.40 -21.52 -8.87
C ALA A 96 5.30 -20.91 -7.98
N LEU A 97 4.44 -21.73 -7.36
CA LEU A 97 3.41 -21.24 -6.42
C LEU A 97 4.01 -20.59 -5.17
N VAL A 98 5.19 -21.02 -4.72
CA VAL A 98 5.90 -20.43 -3.57
C VAL A 98 6.65 -19.16 -3.97
N LEU A 99 7.32 -19.18 -5.13
CA LEU A 99 8.22 -18.11 -5.55
C LEU A 99 7.49 -16.94 -6.21
N LEU A 100 6.45 -17.22 -7.00
CA LEU A 100 5.77 -16.20 -7.80
C LEU A 100 5.01 -15.15 -6.97
N PRO A 101 4.41 -15.47 -5.81
CA PRO A 101 3.79 -14.45 -4.94
C PRO A 101 4.81 -13.69 -4.08
N SER A 102 5.95 -14.28 -3.76
CA SER A 102 6.90 -13.74 -2.77
C SER A 102 8.05 -12.94 -3.39
N LEU A 103 8.60 -13.39 -4.53
CA LEU A 103 9.75 -12.76 -5.17
C LEU A 103 9.47 -11.43 -5.88
N PRO A 104 8.36 -11.24 -6.62
CA PRO A 104 8.17 -10.00 -7.38
C PRO A 104 8.13 -8.75 -6.51
N ALA A 105 7.47 -8.83 -5.34
CA ALA A 105 7.43 -7.73 -4.38
C ALA A 105 8.83 -7.39 -3.85
N TYR A 106 9.62 -8.42 -3.49
CA TYR A 106 11.00 -8.23 -3.03
C TYR A 106 11.89 -7.60 -4.12
N ILE A 107 11.86 -8.18 -5.32
CA ILE A 107 12.58 -7.70 -6.50
C ILE A 107 12.22 -6.25 -6.78
N LEU A 108 10.92 -5.93 -6.92
CA LEU A 108 10.46 -4.57 -7.21
C LEU A 108 10.95 -3.58 -6.14
N SER A 109 10.83 -3.93 -4.87
CA SER A 109 11.28 -3.08 -3.77
C SER A 109 12.79 -2.83 -3.74
N ARG A 110 13.59 -3.71 -4.35
CA ARG A 110 15.05 -3.60 -4.44
C ARG A 110 15.47 -2.86 -5.70
N PHE A 111 14.81 -3.13 -6.83
CA PHE A 111 15.08 -2.48 -8.11
C PHE A 111 14.57 -1.04 -8.17
N VAL A 112 13.45 -0.70 -7.53
CA VAL A 112 12.98 0.69 -7.42
C VAL A 112 13.99 1.56 -6.69
N ASN A 113 14.59 1.05 -5.61
CA ASN A 113 15.65 1.76 -4.88
C ASN A 113 16.91 1.96 -5.73
N MET A 114 17.24 1.01 -6.61
CA MET A 114 18.38 1.09 -7.52
C MET A 114 18.12 1.98 -8.75
N ALA A 115 16.87 2.02 -9.22
CA ALA A 115 16.47 2.77 -10.41
C ALA A 115 16.51 4.29 -10.21
N ASN A 116 16.40 4.77 -8.96
CA ASN A 116 16.64 6.17 -8.62
C ASN A 116 18.11 6.60 -8.85
N ILE A 117 19.04 5.65 -8.97
CA ILE A 117 20.47 5.92 -9.17
C ILE A 117 20.87 5.81 -10.66
N SER A 118 20.13 5.06 -11.48
CA SER A 118 20.47 4.85 -12.89
C SER A 118 19.66 5.73 -13.84
N ALA A 119 20.04 7.01 -13.91
CA ALA A 119 19.54 8.02 -14.86
C ALA A 119 19.87 7.74 -16.35
N ARG A 120 20.33 6.53 -16.69
CA ARG A 120 20.89 6.22 -18.02
C ARG A 120 19.83 5.86 -19.08
N ASN A 121 18.65 5.37 -18.67
CA ASN A 121 17.57 4.97 -19.58
C ASN A 121 16.19 5.47 -19.11
N LEU A 122 15.70 6.57 -19.71
CA LEU A 122 14.41 7.20 -19.37
C LEU A 122 13.21 6.24 -19.49
N ARG A 123 13.19 5.35 -20.51
CA ARG A 123 12.11 4.37 -20.71
C ARG A 123 12.02 3.36 -19.56
N LEU A 124 13.16 2.88 -19.08
CA LEU A 124 13.22 1.87 -18.02
C LEU A 124 12.79 2.48 -16.67
N ALA A 125 13.19 3.73 -16.40
CA ALA A 125 12.72 4.47 -15.23
C ALA A 125 11.20 4.66 -15.25
N THR A 126 10.61 5.02 -16.41
CA THR A 126 9.15 5.16 -16.54
C THR A 126 8.44 3.83 -16.32
N ILE A 127 8.93 2.72 -16.90
CA ILE A 127 8.34 1.39 -16.72
C ILE A 127 8.40 0.96 -15.25
N LEU A 128 9.54 1.13 -14.57
CA LEU A 128 9.68 0.74 -13.16
C LEU A 128 8.78 1.55 -12.22
N ARG A 129 8.45 2.80 -12.57
CA ARG A 129 7.51 3.63 -11.80
C ARG A 129 6.05 3.25 -12.03
N THR A 130 5.68 2.82 -13.24
CA THR A 130 4.29 2.44 -13.56
C THR A 130 3.97 0.98 -13.22
N LEU A 131 4.98 0.12 -13.15
CA LEU A 131 4.83 -1.30 -12.90
C LEU A 131 4.10 -1.66 -11.58
N PRO A 132 4.39 -1.03 -10.41
CA PRO A 132 3.68 -1.32 -9.17
C PRO A 132 2.17 -1.07 -9.28
N PHE A 133 1.78 0.05 -9.90
CA PHE A 133 0.37 0.41 -10.12
C PHE A 133 -0.33 -0.58 -11.05
N LEU A 134 0.35 -1.05 -12.11
CA LEU A 134 -0.19 -2.05 -13.03
C LEU A 134 -0.38 -3.40 -12.34
N LEU A 135 0.58 -3.83 -11.51
CA LEU A 135 0.48 -5.06 -10.74
C LEU A 135 -0.66 -5.00 -9.72
N GLU A 136 -0.80 -3.89 -9.00
CA GLU A 136 -1.91 -3.65 -8.08
C GLU A 136 -3.25 -3.75 -8.82
N SER A 137 -3.39 -3.02 -9.94
CA SER A 137 -4.60 -3.05 -10.76
C SER A 137 -4.92 -4.47 -11.25
N LEU A 138 -3.90 -5.24 -11.67
CA LEU A 138 -4.07 -6.62 -12.11
C LEU A 138 -4.57 -7.52 -10.96
N THR A 139 -4.05 -7.34 -9.74
CA THR A 139 -4.51 -8.09 -8.55
C THR A 139 -5.94 -7.75 -8.17
N GLU A 140 -6.33 -6.48 -8.21
CA GLU A 140 -7.70 -6.05 -7.94
C GLU A 140 -8.69 -6.57 -9.00
N ILE A 141 -8.31 -6.55 -10.28
CA ILE A 141 -9.11 -7.13 -11.36
C ILE A 141 -9.27 -8.64 -11.17
N ASN A 142 -8.20 -9.35 -10.82
CA ASN A 142 -8.28 -10.78 -10.55
C ASN A 142 -9.23 -11.09 -9.38
N LEU A 143 -9.14 -10.31 -8.30
CA LEU A 143 -9.99 -10.43 -7.13
C LEU A 143 -11.47 -10.14 -7.46
N ALA A 144 -11.75 -9.12 -8.28
CA ALA A 144 -13.11 -8.84 -8.75
C ALA A 144 -13.68 -10.02 -9.55
N VAL A 145 -12.90 -10.58 -10.47
CA VAL A 145 -13.28 -11.76 -11.26
C VAL A 145 -13.47 -12.99 -10.36
N PHE A 146 -12.64 -13.14 -9.32
CA PHE A 146 -12.78 -14.21 -8.34
C PHE A 146 -14.12 -14.11 -7.59
N TYR A 147 -14.51 -12.95 -7.09
CA TYR A 147 -15.78 -12.81 -6.38
C TYR A 147 -17.01 -13.06 -7.27
N ILE A 148 -16.89 -12.82 -8.58
CA ILE A 148 -17.97 -13.08 -9.54
C ILE A 148 -18.01 -14.57 -9.95
N ARG A 149 -16.86 -15.18 -10.27
CA ARG A 149 -16.79 -16.54 -10.86
C ARG A 149 -16.40 -17.64 -9.87
N GLY A 150 -15.66 -17.31 -8.82
CA GLY A 150 -15.26 -18.20 -7.73
C GLY A 150 -14.11 -19.17 -8.00
N ILE A 151 -13.29 -18.95 -9.04
CA ILE A 151 -12.32 -19.96 -9.48
C ILE A 151 -10.91 -19.74 -8.88
N TYR A 152 -10.30 -18.58 -9.12
CA TYR A 152 -8.91 -18.31 -8.74
C TYR A 152 -8.77 -17.04 -7.90
N TYR A 153 -8.44 -17.19 -6.62
CA TYR A 153 -8.20 -16.06 -5.72
C TYR A 153 -6.90 -15.32 -6.07
N ASP A 154 -5.80 -16.07 -6.26
CA ASP A 154 -4.49 -15.52 -6.61
C ASP A 154 -4.21 -15.54 -8.12
N ILE A 155 -3.48 -14.52 -8.60
CA ILE A 155 -2.99 -14.49 -10.00
C ILE A 155 -2.04 -15.65 -10.27
N SER A 156 -1.17 -15.99 -9.31
CA SER A 156 -0.21 -17.09 -9.47
C SER A 156 -0.90 -18.42 -9.76
N LYS A 157 -1.96 -18.72 -9.00
CA LYS A 157 -2.80 -19.91 -9.18
C LYS A 157 -3.57 -19.86 -10.51
N ARG A 158 -4.01 -18.69 -10.93
CA ARG A 158 -4.66 -18.48 -12.25
C ARG A 158 -3.71 -18.75 -13.42
N LEU A 159 -2.48 -18.24 -13.34
CA LEU A 159 -1.47 -18.43 -14.39
C LEU A 159 -1.03 -19.89 -14.50
N LEU A 160 -0.91 -20.58 -13.36
CA LEU A 160 -0.51 -21.98 -13.29
C LEU A 160 -1.68 -22.97 -13.44
N GLY A 161 -2.91 -22.48 -13.52
CA GLY A 161 -4.11 -23.32 -13.65
C GLY A 161 -4.33 -24.25 -12.46
N VAL A 162 -4.04 -23.79 -11.23
CA VAL A 162 -4.21 -24.56 -10.00
C VAL A 162 -5.50 -24.15 -9.30
N ARG A 163 -6.37 -25.13 -9.07
CA ARG A 163 -7.69 -25.01 -8.46
C ARG A 163 -7.72 -25.73 -7.11
N HIS A 164 -8.80 -25.56 -6.35
CA HIS A 164 -9.00 -26.23 -5.07
C HIS A 164 -10.24 -27.13 -5.09
N ILE A 165 -10.11 -28.37 -4.62
CA ILE A 165 -11.23 -29.28 -4.35
C ILE A 165 -11.54 -29.25 -2.87
N SER A 166 -12.80 -29.44 -2.51
CA SER A 166 -13.25 -29.60 -1.13
C SER A 166 -13.40 -31.09 -0.80
N SER A 167 -12.92 -31.49 0.36
CA SER A 167 -13.18 -32.85 0.87
C SER A 167 -14.52 -32.98 1.60
N LEU A 168 -15.15 -31.85 1.97
CA LEU A 168 -16.51 -31.86 2.50
C LEU A 168 -17.55 -32.13 1.40
N PRO A 169 -18.55 -33.01 1.65
CA PRO A 169 -19.67 -33.20 0.74
C PRO A 169 -20.57 -31.96 0.71
N GLU A 170 -21.17 -31.69 -0.45
CA GLU A 170 -22.09 -30.58 -0.61
C GLU A 170 -23.43 -30.89 0.08
N ASN A 171 -23.84 -30.02 1.01
CA ASN A 171 -25.11 -30.17 1.70
C ASN A 171 -26.24 -29.61 0.82
N PRO A 172 -27.19 -30.45 0.32
CA PRO A 172 -28.21 -30.01 -0.61
C PRO A 172 -29.22 -29.02 0.00
N HIS A 173 -29.32 -28.98 1.33
CA HIS A 173 -30.25 -28.12 2.07
C HIS A 173 -29.71 -26.72 2.36
N ILE A 174 -28.42 -26.46 2.12
CA ILE A 174 -27.79 -25.18 2.46
C ILE A 174 -27.25 -24.56 1.18
N ARG A 175 -27.78 -23.38 0.81
CA ARG A 175 -27.22 -22.61 -0.30
C ARG A 175 -25.94 -21.92 0.16
N PRO A 176 -24.82 -22.02 -0.58
CA PRO A 176 -23.59 -21.35 -0.20
C PRO A 176 -23.76 -19.82 -0.28
N PRO A 177 -23.05 -19.06 0.59
CA PRO A 177 -23.11 -17.60 0.55
C PRO A 177 -22.54 -17.07 -0.77
N SER A 178 -23.25 -16.11 -1.38
CA SER A 178 -22.82 -15.47 -2.63
C SER A 178 -22.01 -14.20 -2.36
N TYR A 179 -20.79 -14.13 -2.87
CA TYR A 179 -19.93 -12.93 -2.77
C TYR A 179 -19.91 -12.08 -4.04
N SER A 180 -20.82 -12.34 -4.99
CA SER A 180 -20.88 -11.65 -6.29
C SER A 180 -21.06 -10.13 -6.15
N LEU A 181 -21.83 -9.67 -5.16
CA LEU A 181 -22.02 -8.24 -4.87
C LEU A 181 -20.68 -7.54 -4.58
N LEU A 182 -19.82 -8.17 -3.76
CA LEU A 182 -18.50 -7.63 -3.44
C LEU A 182 -17.64 -7.49 -4.71
N GLY A 183 -17.74 -8.47 -5.62
CA GLY A 183 -17.07 -8.40 -6.93
C GLY A 183 -17.54 -7.23 -7.79
N VAL A 184 -18.85 -6.95 -7.82
CA VAL A 184 -19.41 -5.79 -8.53
C VAL A 184 -18.95 -4.48 -7.91
N LEU A 185 -18.92 -4.37 -6.58
CA LEU A 185 -18.44 -3.16 -5.89
C LEU A 185 -16.97 -2.87 -6.20
N ILE A 186 -16.12 -3.91 -6.22
CA ILE A 186 -14.71 -3.78 -6.62
C ILE A 186 -14.61 -3.34 -8.09
N ALA A 187 -15.44 -3.91 -8.97
CA ALA A 187 -15.47 -3.51 -10.39
C ALA A 187 -15.88 -2.03 -10.57
N VAL A 188 -16.88 -1.56 -9.84
CA VAL A 188 -17.29 -0.14 -9.85
C VAL A 188 -16.16 0.77 -9.38
N ARG A 189 -15.48 0.39 -8.28
CA ARG A 189 -14.30 1.13 -7.78
C ARG A 189 -13.17 1.19 -8.82
N LEU A 190 -12.89 0.07 -9.50
CA LEU A 190 -11.89 0.01 -10.57
C LEU A 190 -12.25 0.87 -11.77
N ILE A 191 -13.53 0.87 -12.18
CA ILE A 191 -14.04 1.74 -13.24
C ILE A 191 -13.90 3.20 -12.85
N TYR A 192 -14.27 3.58 -11.62
CA TYR A 192 -14.10 4.94 -11.12
C TYR A 192 -12.62 5.38 -11.15
N ARG A 193 -11.71 4.54 -10.64
CA ARG A 193 -10.25 4.79 -10.66
C ARG A 193 -9.71 4.94 -12.09
N LEU A 194 -10.25 4.18 -13.05
CA LEU A 194 -9.89 4.29 -14.46
C LEU A 194 -10.41 5.60 -15.08
N ILE A 195 -11.67 5.95 -14.82
CA ILE A 195 -12.28 7.19 -15.34
C ILE A 195 -11.53 8.41 -14.79
N SER A 196 -11.25 8.46 -13.48
CA SER A 196 -10.51 9.57 -12.87
C SER A 196 -9.09 9.67 -13.43
N PHE A 197 -8.43 8.54 -13.66
CA PHE A 197 -7.12 8.50 -14.31
C PHE A 197 -7.15 9.05 -15.75
N LEU A 198 -8.14 8.65 -16.56
CA LEU A 198 -8.31 9.15 -17.92
C LEU A 198 -8.64 10.66 -17.94
N GLN A 199 -9.52 11.11 -17.05
CA GLN A 199 -9.86 12.54 -16.90
C GLN A 199 -8.64 13.38 -16.50
N SER A 200 -7.80 12.89 -15.58
CA SER A 200 -6.56 13.58 -15.19
C SER A 200 -5.56 13.72 -16.35
N ARG A 201 -5.49 12.72 -17.24
CA ARG A 201 -4.66 12.80 -18.46
C ARG A 201 -5.21 13.79 -19.47
N THR A 202 -6.53 13.81 -19.66
CA THR A 202 -7.19 14.79 -20.55
C THR A 202 -7.06 16.22 -20.03
N SER A 203 -7.15 16.42 -18.71
CA SER A 203 -6.91 17.73 -18.07
C SER A 203 -5.45 18.18 -18.24
N ASN A 204 -4.48 17.29 -18.05
CA ASN A 204 -3.06 17.59 -18.26
C ASN A 204 -2.74 17.87 -19.74
N SER A 205 -3.33 17.14 -20.69
CA SER A 205 -3.18 17.43 -22.13
C SER A 205 -3.89 18.72 -22.54
N ALA A 206 -5.03 19.05 -21.92
CA ALA A 206 -5.74 20.31 -22.15
C ALA A 206 -4.99 21.51 -21.55
N LEU A 207 -4.26 21.33 -20.44
CA LEU A 207 -3.35 22.34 -19.86
C LEU A 207 -2.09 22.54 -20.71
N GLU A 208 -1.53 21.48 -21.32
CA GLU A 208 -0.41 21.59 -22.28
C GLU A 208 -0.83 22.23 -23.62
N GLU A 209 -2.02 21.91 -24.14
CA GLU A 209 -2.58 22.61 -25.31
C GLU A 209 -2.96 24.06 -24.98
N LYS A 210 -3.52 24.34 -23.78
CA LYS A 210 -3.74 25.72 -23.33
C LYS A 210 -2.43 26.45 -23.21
N GLY A 211 -1.36 25.89 -22.63
CA GLY A 211 -0.06 26.53 -22.49
C GLY A 211 0.60 26.94 -23.83
N LYS A 212 0.32 26.21 -24.93
CA LYS A 212 0.75 26.60 -26.28
C LYS A 212 -0.21 27.55 -26.99
N ARG A 213 -1.49 27.59 -26.62
CA ARG A 213 -2.50 28.50 -27.20
C ARG A 213 -2.64 29.83 -26.44
N THR A 214 -2.34 29.87 -25.14
CA THR A 214 -2.42 31.07 -24.28
C THR A 214 -1.28 32.05 -24.51
N ALA A 215 -0.21 31.68 -25.22
CA ALA A 215 0.78 32.63 -25.71
C ALA A 215 0.28 33.46 -26.91
N ARG A 216 -0.93 33.18 -27.47
CA ARG A 216 -1.38 33.83 -28.71
C ARG A 216 -2.84 34.30 -28.75
N GLY A 217 -3.61 34.19 -27.67
CA GLY A 217 -5.03 34.56 -27.70
C GLY A 217 -5.53 35.09 -26.36
N SER A 218 -5.51 36.40 -26.23
CA SER A 218 -6.13 37.17 -25.15
C SER A 218 -7.65 36.95 -25.03
N ALA A 219 -8.14 37.09 -23.79
CA ALA A 219 -9.44 37.62 -23.38
C ALA A 219 -10.64 36.66 -23.10
N ASN A 220 -11.28 36.94 -21.94
CA ASN A 220 -12.57 36.49 -21.36
C ASN A 220 -12.59 35.14 -20.62
N ARG A 221 -13.01 35.00 -19.36
CA ARG A 221 -13.65 35.93 -18.39
C ARG A 221 -13.54 35.26 -17.00
N GLU A 222 -12.70 35.77 -16.11
CA GLU A 222 -12.63 35.30 -14.72
C GLU A 222 -13.37 36.31 -13.82
N THR A 223 -14.17 35.81 -12.87
CA THR A 223 -14.81 36.63 -11.84
C THR A 223 -13.80 36.88 -10.72
N TYR A 224 -13.52 38.16 -10.47
CA TYR A 224 -12.63 38.62 -9.41
C TYR A 224 -13.45 39.12 -8.22
N LEU A 225 -13.01 38.79 -7.01
CA LEU A 225 -13.48 39.39 -5.77
C LEU A 225 -12.23 39.88 -5.02
N ASP A 226 -12.17 41.16 -4.68
CA ASP A 226 -11.04 41.81 -4.00
C ASP A 226 -9.66 41.46 -4.60
N ASP A 227 -9.54 41.63 -5.92
CA ASP A 227 -8.33 41.36 -6.72
C ASP A 227 -7.82 39.91 -6.71
N ARG A 228 -8.63 38.95 -6.21
CA ARG A 228 -8.35 37.52 -6.31
C ARG A 228 -9.38 36.81 -7.20
N PRO A 229 -8.96 35.90 -8.10
CA PRO A 229 -9.90 35.14 -8.91
C PRO A 229 -10.64 34.13 -8.02
N VAL A 230 -11.96 34.07 -8.17
CA VAL A 230 -12.83 33.19 -7.37
C VAL A 230 -12.44 31.70 -7.50
N SER A 231 -11.84 31.30 -8.62
CA SER A 231 -11.28 29.96 -8.83
C SER A 231 -10.21 29.58 -7.81
N GLN A 232 -9.46 30.55 -7.30
CA GLN A 232 -8.41 30.33 -6.31
C GLN A 232 -8.99 30.16 -4.89
N MET A 233 -10.21 30.63 -4.64
CA MET A 233 -10.90 30.45 -3.35
C MET A 233 -11.71 29.14 -3.28
N LEU A 234 -12.11 28.57 -4.43
CA LEU A 234 -12.87 27.31 -4.50
C LEU A 234 -11.99 26.06 -4.54
N ASN A 235 -10.68 26.21 -4.73
CA ASN A 235 -9.74 25.13 -4.53
C ASN A 235 -9.62 24.87 -3.03
N ILE A 236 -10.29 23.83 -2.55
CA ILE A 236 -9.96 23.21 -1.27
C ILE A 236 -8.56 22.63 -1.44
N ILE A 237 -7.55 23.43 -1.15
CA ILE A 237 -6.18 22.96 -1.03
C ILE A 237 -6.18 22.06 0.19
N ASP A 238 -6.02 20.77 -0.02
CA ASP A 238 -5.73 19.84 1.06
C ASP A 238 -4.33 20.21 1.60
N PRO A 239 -4.22 20.80 2.80
CA PRO A 239 -2.93 21.26 3.34
C PRO A 239 -1.96 20.10 3.58
N GLU A 240 -2.43 18.85 3.50
CA GLU A 240 -1.64 17.64 3.58
C GLU A 240 -0.96 17.26 2.25
N SER A 241 -1.36 17.88 1.14
CA SER A 241 -0.83 17.60 -0.21
C SER A 241 0.29 18.54 -0.66
N GLU A 242 0.55 19.61 0.08
CA GLU A 242 1.65 20.54 -0.22
C GLU A 242 3.01 19.90 0.12
N PRO A 243 4.00 19.97 -0.78
CA PRO A 243 5.34 19.51 -0.47
C PRO A 243 5.91 20.30 0.70
N ALA A 244 6.66 19.61 1.58
CA ALA A 244 7.29 20.25 2.71
C ALA A 244 8.23 21.38 2.24
N LYS A 245 7.99 22.58 2.76
CA LYS A 245 8.78 23.77 2.43
C LYS A 245 10.18 23.65 3.05
N PRO A 246 11.25 24.02 2.32
CA PRO A 246 12.60 24.10 2.89
C PRO A 246 12.65 25.07 4.07
N ALA A 247 13.45 24.76 5.09
CA ALA A 247 13.55 25.58 6.30
C ALA A 247 14.10 26.99 6.04
N GLU A 248 14.90 27.17 4.98
CA GLU A 248 15.38 28.49 4.55
C GLU A 248 14.27 29.38 3.97
N GLN A 249 13.14 28.80 3.56
CA GLN A 249 12.01 29.51 2.96
C GLN A 249 10.89 29.77 3.98
N ASP A 250 11.11 29.44 5.26
CA ASP A 250 10.12 29.60 6.31
C ASP A 250 10.09 31.02 6.88
N VAL A 251 9.25 31.88 6.28
CA VAL A 251 9.06 33.28 6.70
C VAL A 251 8.51 33.40 8.13
N ARG A 252 7.86 32.37 8.66
CA ARG A 252 7.30 32.42 10.02
C ARG A 252 8.31 32.12 11.11
N THR A 253 9.46 31.53 10.80
CA THR A 253 10.50 31.32 11.79
C THR A 253 11.43 32.54 11.78
N MET A 254 11.53 33.29 12.89
CA MET A 254 12.39 34.49 12.98
C MET A 254 13.89 34.14 13.05
N LEU A 255 14.23 32.86 13.22
CA LEU A 255 15.61 32.37 13.21
C LEU A 255 16.15 32.28 11.79
N ASP A 256 17.32 32.88 11.54
CA ASP A 256 18.03 32.72 10.26
C ASP A 256 18.68 31.32 10.17
N VAL A 257 17.93 30.37 9.63
CA VAL A 257 18.34 28.96 9.49
C VAL A 257 19.60 28.82 8.62
N ALA A 258 19.83 29.73 7.67
CA ALA A 258 21.01 29.68 6.80
C ALA A 258 22.32 29.95 7.57
N SER A 259 22.24 30.68 8.69
CA SER A 259 23.39 31.01 9.54
C SER A 259 23.78 29.92 10.55
N LEU A 260 22.98 28.85 10.68
CA LEU A 260 23.16 27.84 11.72
C LEU A 260 24.20 26.76 11.35
N SER A 261 24.93 26.29 12.35
CA SER A 261 25.83 25.14 12.17
C SER A 261 25.06 23.84 11.88
N PRO A 262 25.63 22.88 11.13
CA PRO A 262 24.96 21.61 10.80
C PRO A 262 24.51 20.80 12.03
N ALA A 263 25.25 20.88 13.13
CA ALA A 263 24.91 20.19 14.38
C ALA A 263 23.63 20.75 15.02
N VAL A 264 23.44 22.08 14.96
CA VAL A 264 22.24 22.74 15.49
C VAL A 264 21.04 22.45 14.58
N ARG A 265 21.21 22.47 13.26
CA ARG A 265 20.16 22.09 12.30
C ARG A 265 19.68 20.65 12.50
N ALA A 266 20.58 19.72 12.80
CA ALA A 266 20.22 18.33 13.11
C ALA A 266 19.32 18.18 14.36
N SER A 267 19.47 19.07 15.36
CA SER A 267 18.61 19.11 16.55
C SER A 267 17.22 19.71 16.28
N ARG A 268 17.04 20.35 15.12
CA ARG A 268 15.79 20.97 14.67
C ARG A 268 14.95 20.06 13.79
N THR A 269 15.00 18.75 14.00
CA THR A 269 14.23 17.79 13.20
C THR A 269 12.83 17.55 13.78
N CYS A 270 11.83 17.43 12.91
CA CYS A 270 10.46 17.07 13.26
C CYS A 270 10.35 15.55 13.29
N THR A 271 9.82 14.95 14.35
CA THR A 271 9.69 13.48 14.40
C THR A 271 8.53 12.93 13.56
N LEU A 272 7.63 13.80 13.07
CA LEU A 272 6.50 13.41 12.23
C LEU A 272 6.87 13.38 10.74
N CYS A 273 7.47 14.47 10.20
CA CYS A 273 7.92 14.50 8.80
C CYS A 273 9.38 14.09 8.59
N LEU A 274 10.18 13.96 9.66
CA LEU A 274 11.62 13.65 9.63
C LEU A 274 12.49 14.66 8.89
N GLU A 275 11.95 15.86 8.63
CA GLU A 275 12.65 16.99 8.02
C GLU A 275 12.96 18.07 9.07
N GLU A 276 13.71 19.11 8.66
CA GLU A 276 13.94 20.28 9.51
C GLU A 276 12.61 21.00 9.80
N ARG A 277 12.37 21.33 11.07
CA ARG A 277 11.10 21.90 11.55
C ARG A 277 10.85 23.27 10.92
N THR A 278 9.69 23.41 10.28
CA THR A 278 9.15 24.67 9.74
C THR A 278 7.80 24.97 10.38
N ASP A 279 7.41 26.25 10.46
CA ASP A 279 6.26 26.71 11.26
C ASP A 279 6.25 26.03 12.65
N SER A 280 7.35 26.18 13.40
CA SER A 280 7.54 25.43 14.65
C SER A 280 6.39 25.65 15.63
N CYS A 281 5.91 24.58 16.24
CA CYS A 281 4.78 24.58 17.16
C CYS A 281 5.09 23.74 18.40
N SER A 282 4.74 24.25 19.58
CA SER A 282 4.77 23.50 20.83
C SER A 282 3.40 22.98 21.21
N THR A 283 3.42 21.73 21.66
CA THR A 283 2.31 21.13 22.43
C THR A 283 2.33 21.62 23.88
N GLU A 284 1.24 21.41 24.63
CA GLU A 284 1.16 21.77 26.06
C GLU A 284 2.24 21.07 26.91
N CYS A 285 2.69 19.90 26.48
CA CYS A 285 3.76 19.15 27.14
C CYS A 285 5.17 19.61 26.77
N GLY A 286 5.32 20.65 25.93
CA GLY A 286 6.61 21.23 25.55
C GLY A 286 7.32 20.58 24.36
N HIS A 287 6.76 19.54 23.76
CA HIS A 287 7.33 18.91 22.57
C HIS A 287 7.07 19.72 21.29
N LEU A 288 8.07 19.77 20.41
CA LEU A 288 8.13 20.62 19.22
C LEU A 288 7.94 19.84 17.92
N PHE A 289 7.10 20.36 17.02
CA PHE A 289 6.78 19.79 15.71
C PHE A 289 6.56 20.91 14.68
N CYS A 290 6.42 20.57 13.40
CA CYS A 290 5.84 21.49 12.42
C CYS A 290 4.35 21.67 12.70
N TRP A 291 3.82 22.88 12.54
CA TRP A 291 2.40 23.20 12.74
C TRP A 291 1.47 22.26 11.95
N SER A 292 1.72 22.09 10.65
CA SER A 292 0.91 21.22 9.78
C SER A 292 0.93 19.76 10.26
N CYS A 293 2.10 19.24 10.63
CA CYS A 293 2.25 17.86 11.10
C CYS A 293 1.49 17.58 12.39
N ILE A 294 1.61 18.46 13.41
CA ILE A 294 0.96 18.21 14.70
C ILE A 294 -0.55 18.47 14.65
N VAL A 295 -1.01 19.39 13.81
CA VAL A 295 -2.44 19.61 13.57
C VAL A 295 -3.05 18.43 12.81
N GLY A 296 -2.36 17.89 11.80
CA GLY A 296 -2.78 16.66 11.10
C GLY A 296 -2.90 15.48 12.06
N TRP A 297 -1.84 15.22 12.83
CA TRP A 297 -1.84 14.18 13.86
C TRP A 297 -2.96 14.34 14.89
N GLY A 298 -3.14 15.56 15.42
CA GLY A 298 -4.14 15.84 16.45
C GLY A 298 -5.60 15.66 15.99
N ARG A 299 -5.86 15.67 14.68
CA ARG A 299 -7.19 15.35 14.11
C ARG A 299 -7.49 13.85 14.12
N GLU A 300 -6.47 13.01 13.94
CA GLU A 300 -6.61 11.56 13.97
C GLU A 300 -6.48 11.01 15.40
N LYS A 301 -5.50 11.50 16.16
CA LYS A 301 -5.19 11.06 17.52
C LYS A 301 -4.86 12.25 18.43
N ALA A 302 -5.74 12.53 19.38
CA ALA A 302 -5.63 13.63 20.33
C ALA A 302 -4.63 13.38 21.48
N GLU A 303 -3.41 12.93 21.16
CA GLU A 303 -2.30 12.72 22.11
C GLU A 303 -0.97 13.16 21.50
N CYS A 304 -0.02 13.58 22.34
CA CYS A 304 1.33 13.92 21.91
C CYS A 304 2.07 12.66 21.38
N PRO A 305 2.69 12.71 20.19
CA PRO A 305 3.45 11.58 19.63
C PRO A 305 4.62 11.07 20.49
N LEU A 306 5.17 11.93 21.37
CA LEU A 306 6.36 11.63 22.15
C LEU A 306 6.03 11.12 23.56
N CYS A 307 5.17 11.83 24.30
CA CYS A 307 4.86 11.49 25.70
C CYS A 307 3.43 10.98 25.92
N ARG A 308 2.59 10.95 24.88
CA ARG A 308 1.17 10.51 24.94
C ARG A 308 0.28 11.33 25.88
N GLN A 309 0.72 12.52 26.30
CA GLN A 309 -0.15 13.47 27.00
C GLN A 309 -1.29 13.91 26.08
N SER A 310 -2.50 14.09 26.63
CA SER A 310 -3.67 14.56 25.86
C SER A 310 -3.37 15.86 25.13
N LEU A 311 -3.77 15.95 23.86
CA LEU A 311 -3.50 17.08 22.99
C LEU A 311 -4.80 17.75 22.58
N ASN A 312 -4.88 19.07 22.72
CA ASN A 312 -5.98 19.87 22.19
C ASN A 312 -5.45 20.79 21.06
N PRO A 313 -5.92 20.63 19.80
CA PRO A 313 -5.46 21.44 18.67
C PRO A 313 -5.63 22.95 18.86
N THR A 314 -6.62 23.38 19.65
CA THR A 314 -6.85 24.82 19.94
C THR A 314 -5.82 25.43 20.89
N ARG A 315 -5.04 24.60 21.59
CA ARG A 315 -4.04 25.02 22.57
C ARG A 315 -2.60 24.80 22.08
N LEU A 316 -2.44 24.53 20.79
CA LEU A 316 -1.14 24.50 20.14
C LEU A 316 -0.57 25.91 20.04
N LEU A 317 0.67 26.08 20.47
CA LEU A 317 1.33 27.38 20.50
C LEU A 317 2.32 27.48 19.33
N PRO A 318 2.14 28.43 18.40
CA PRO A 318 3.14 28.70 17.38
C PRO A 318 4.38 29.34 18.02
N ILE A 319 5.57 28.91 17.62
CA ILE A 319 6.83 29.42 18.13
C ILE A 319 7.61 30.07 17.00
N TYR A 320 7.79 31.37 17.15
CA TYR A 320 8.47 32.21 16.15
C TYR A 320 9.97 32.39 16.45
N ASN A 321 10.39 32.29 17.73
CA ASN A 321 11.70 32.79 18.21
C ASN A 321 12.68 31.70 18.69
N LEU A 322 12.54 30.47 18.21
CA LEU A 322 13.32 29.32 18.69
C LEU A 322 14.36 28.89 17.68
#